data_AF-A0A830HNR7-F1
#
_entry.id   AF-A0A830HNR7-F1
#
_cell.length_a   1.000
_cell.length_b   1.000
_cell.length_c   1.000
_cell.angle_alpha   90.00
_cell.angle_beta   90.00
_cell.angle_gamma   90.00
#
_symmetry.space_group_name_H-M   'P 1'
#
loop_
_entity.id
_entity.type
_entity.pdbx_description
1 polymer ?
#
loop_
_entity_poly.entity_id
_entity_poly.type
_entity_poly.pdbx_seq_one_letter_code
_entity_poly.pdbx_strand_id
1 'polypeptide(L)'
;MASPSPLSESSLKQNATHTDKSKINALKSSSAAYWVSYGSCWNVASTSLSANQKSTALTFSLGNSNNIQHSLTAAERAAHTNVALANAVLAVRERRVESTNDANWEKRTALLDADCPDGWRTARREWRDRLRSALVRVAQEAGLPLVCADNAVDQEISQRVSTSAAAVIAPSAPPRALPPAVRERCLYSPAELCQAVLSINGALPDTSTAGSDSQSTTALGRLPAWGAMRISLSAPTIAQLRAAMPELAPSSRHLGIDEHLKAWFAGEAGQLARLVADKGAVSEGRRALRRGAPSHLRAALWRLALATAIADHASSNGATRGGDDDNDDDIHFERLCGEVLRRPMLIDRLVSEEVSALSDDPHYFLFEEDTRALLLAFFHDPQVVSLCKTCPHPIVRESRVSGGPERPPVYPPAGVLPFRGFALYAAPLAYVHSGSLGRTYTLFRSLYTRHLCCLHTLGTPPHPTQRGGQGDLPSLCAAFESLLVERDAELAYHLCEIGVTALTIAFPWIVTAFSGYLEVNEVLLLWDRVIGYEDIGLMTVVVLAVGIFHFRRDDLLRCETSAEVREMLEDISDVLVVPLLQLCLFTA
;
A
#
# COMPACT_ATOMS: atom_id res chain seq x y z
N MET A 1 1.44 -65.04 -22.68
CA MET A 1 0.27 -65.27 -23.57
C MET A 1 -0.86 -64.39 -23.10
N ALA A 2 -1.38 -63.60 -24.04
CA ALA A 2 -2.71 -62.96 -24.12
C ALA A 2 -3.18 -61.97 -23.04
N SER A 3 -3.42 -60.74 -23.53
CA SER A 3 -4.25 -59.64 -23.01
C SER A 3 -5.77 -59.93 -23.15
N PRO A 4 -6.73 -58.98 -23.04
CA PRO A 4 -7.56 -58.73 -21.83
C PRO A 4 -9.10 -58.58 -22.08
N SER A 5 -9.83 -58.23 -21.00
CA SER A 5 -11.14 -57.49 -20.92
C SER A 5 -12.47 -58.24 -21.18
N PRO A 6 -13.66 -57.71 -20.77
CA PRO A 6 -14.04 -56.59 -19.87
C PRO A 6 -15.17 -56.95 -18.85
N LEU A 7 -15.70 -55.94 -18.13
CA LEU A 7 -17.01 -55.79 -17.40
C LEU A 7 -16.77 -55.33 -15.95
N SER A 8 -17.44 -54.33 -15.36
CA SER A 8 -18.51 -53.42 -15.77
C SER A 8 -18.59 -52.27 -14.76
N GLU A 9 -18.82 -51.05 -15.22
CA GLU A 9 -19.12 -49.85 -14.41
C GLU A 9 -20.47 -50.01 -13.69
N SER A 10 -20.49 -50.10 -12.35
CA SER A 10 -21.66 -49.74 -11.52
C SER A 10 -21.38 -49.94 -10.02
N SER A 11 -20.41 -49.22 -9.44
CA SER A 11 -20.29 -49.15 -7.96
C SER A 11 -19.60 -47.88 -7.42
N LEU A 12 -19.52 -46.80 -8.22
CA LEU A 12 -18.90 -45.53 -7.79
C LEU A 12 -19.83 -44.33 -8.01
N LYS A 13 -21.04 -44.39 -7.45
CA LYS A 13 -21.92 -43.22 -7.27
C LYS A 13 -22.79 -43.40 -6.03
N GLN A 14 -22.25 -43.15 -4.83
CA GLN A 14 -23.12 -42.85 -3.67
C GLN A 14 -22.49 -42.13 -2.47
N ASN A 15 -21.17 -41.81 -2.44
CA ASN A 15 -20.55 -41.18 -1.26
C ASN A 15 -19.86 -39.82 -1.56
N ALA A 16 -20.56 -38.84 -2.13
CA ALA A 16 -19.95 -37.52 -2.37
C ALA A 16 -20.91 -36.31 -2.33
N THR A 17 -22.04 -36.35 -1.61
CA THR A 17 -23.02 -35.24 -1.68
C THR A 17 -23.58 -34.71 -0.36
N HIS A 18 -23.03 -35.06 0.81
CA HIS A 18 -23.66 -34.66 2.08
C HIS A 18 -22.81 -33.86 3.09
N THR A 19 -21.57 -33.47 2.77
CA THR A 19 -20.68 -32.78 3.72
C THR A 19 -20.41 -31.29 3.45
N ASP A 20 -20.84 -30.72 2.31
CA ASP A 20 -20.56 -29.29 1.99
C ASP A 20 -21.73 -28.32 2.21
N LYS A 21 -22.98 -28.80 2.24
CA LYS A 21 -24.14 -27.91 2.36
C LYS A 21 -24.34 -27.32 3.77
N SER A 22 -23.82 -27.98 4.81
CA SER A 22 -23.90 -27.47 6.20
C SER A 22 -22.90 -26.34 6.47
N LYS A 23 -21.71 -26.39 5.88
CA LYS A 23 -20.70 -25.31 5.99
C LYS A 23 -21.12 -24.05 5.23
N ILE A 24 -21.69 -24.21 4.04
CA ILE A 24 -22.21 -23.08 3.24
C ILE A 24 -23.43 -22.41 3.92
N ASN A 25 -24.29 -23.19 4.60
CA ASN A 25 -25.44 -22.63 5.33
C ASN A 25 -25.03 -21.97 6.67
N ALA A 26 -23.97 -22.44 7.32
CA ALA A 26 -23.41 -21.78 8.50
C ALA A 26 -22.79 -20.41 8.13
N LEU A 27 -22.06 -20.33 7.02
CA LEU A 27 -21.52 -19.08 6.46
C LEU A 27 -22.61 -18.09 6.04
N LYS A 28 -23.72 -18.57 5.44
CA LYS A 28 -24.88 -17.72 5.12
C LYS A 28 -25.61 -17.19 6.35
N SER A 29 -25.66 -17.96 7.45
CA SER A 29 -26.30 -17.49 8.69
C SER A 29 -25.44 -16.48 9.48
N SER A 30 -24.11 -16.62 9.43
CA SER A 30 -23.18 -15.69 10.06
C SER A 30 -23.10 -14.36 9.30
N SER A 31 -23.14 -14.41 7.95
CA SER A 31 -23.24 -13.21 7.12
C SER A 31 -24.57 -12.47 7.34
N ALA A 32 -25.70 -13.19 7.44
CA ALA A 32 -27.01 -12.58 7.73
C ALA A 32 -27.09 -11.88 9.11
N ALA A 33 -26.39 -12.40 10.13
CA ALA A 33 -26.28 -11.74 11.44
C ALA A 33 -25.46 -10.44 11.39
N TYR A 34 -24.48 -10.36 10.48
CA TYR A 34 -23.70 -9.15 10.21
C TYR A 34 -24.53 -8.06 9.49
N TRP A 35 -25.46 -8.43 8.61
CA TRP A 35 -26.29 -7.48 7.84
C TRP A 35 -27.39 -6.78 8.66
N VAL A 36 -27.91 -7.41 9.72
CA VAL A 36 -28.93 -6.78 10.59
C VAL A 36 -28.36 -5.59 11.38
N SER A 37 -27.06 -5.57 11.65
CA SER A 37 -26.40 -4.44 12.34
C SER A 37 -26.15 -3.24 11.42
N TYR A 38 -26.05 -3.43 10.10
CA TYR A 38 -25.83 -2.35 9.13
C TYR A 38 -27.13 -1.76 8.55
N GLY A 39 -28.22 -2.53 8.50
CA GLY A 39 -29.54 -2.05 8.06
C GLY A 39 -30.29 -1.18 9.07
N SER A 40 -29.90 -1.20 10.36
CA SER A 40 -30.65 -0.53 11.44
C SER A 40 -30.31 0.96 11.64
N CYS A 41 -29.36 1.51 10.86
CA CYS A 41 -29.01 2.94 10.89
C CYS A 41 -29.78 3.80 9.87
N TRP A 42 -30.69 3.19 9.10
CA TRP A 42 -31.57 3.89 8.17
C TRP A 42 -33.02 3.79 8.66
N ASN A 43 -33.37 4.60 9.67
CA ASN A 43 -34.73 5.10 10.02
C ASN A 43 -34.87 5.35 11.53
N VAL A 44 -34.18 6.37 12.07
CA VAL A 44 -34.75 7.18 13.19
C VAL A 44 -34.20 8.60 13.07
N ALA A 45 -34.75 9.38 12.16
CA ALA A 45 -34.65 10.84 12.18
C ALA A 45 -36.04 11.42 11.97
N SER A 46 -36.83 11.45 13.04
CA SER A 46 -37.92 12.42 13.24
C SER A 46 -38.68 12.09 14.53
N THR A 47 -38.22 12.63 15.65
CA THR A 47 -39.16 13.15 16.65
C THR A 47 -38.47 14.12 17.60
N SER A 48 -39.09 15.28 17.70
CA SER A 48 -38.84 16.42 18.58
C SER A 48 -38.42 16.06 20.00
N LEU A 49 -37.47 16.79 20.57
CA LEU A 49 -37.45 17.04 22.01
C LEU A 49 -37.02 18.49 22.29
N SER A 50 -37.94 19.19 22.96
CA SER A 50 -37.88 20.58 23.37
C SER A 50 -36.97 20.80 24.59
N ALA A 51 -36.66 22.07 24.81
CA ALA A 51 -35.87 22.63 25.90
C ALA A 51 -36.17 22.14 27.34
N ASN A 52 -35.13 22.35 28.17
CA ASN A 52 -35.08 22.43 29.63
C ASN A 52 -35.02 21.12 30.45
N GLN A 53 -33.85 20.86 31.06
CA GLN A 53 -33.68 20.97 32.52
C GLN A 53 -32.22 20.76 33.01
N LYS A 54 -31.72 21.84 33.61
CA LYS A 54 -30.67 22.09 34.62
C LYS A 54 -29.96 20.90 35.33
N SER A 55 -28.62 20.94 35.25
CA SER A 55 -27.60 21.07 36.32
C SER A 55 -27.89 20.54 37.75
N THR A 56 -27.08 19.59 38.22
CA THR A 56 -26.39 19.57 39.54
C THR A 56 -25.37 18.41 39.57
N ALA A 57 -24.06 18.67 39.38
CA ALA A 57 -23.03 18.86 40.41
C ALA A 57 -22.46 17.56 41.02
N LEU A 58 -21.23 17.21 40.66
CA LEU A 58 -20.25 16.61 41.58
C LEU A 58 -18.87 17.19 41.30
N THR A 59 -18.41 17.97 42.27
CA THR A 59 -17.18 18.75 42.34
C THR A 59 -16.02 17.82 42.72
N PHE A 60 -14.94 17.80 41.92
CA PHE A 60 -13.63 17.39 42.42
C PHE A 60 -12.56 18.37 41.91
N SER A 61 -11.97 19.07 42.88
CA SER A 61 -10.82 19.98 42.87
C SER A 61 -9.99 20.09 41.58
N LEU A 62 -10.21 21.17 40.82
CA LEU A 62 -9.21 21.75 39.91
C LEU A 62 -8.68 23.05 40.54
N GLY A 63 -7.53 22.94 41.21
CA GLY A 63 -6.67 24.08 41.43
C GLY A 63 -6.00 24.46 40.11
N ASN A 64 -6.20 25.72 39.69
CA ASN A 64 -5.44 26.42 38.66
C ASN A 64 -5.90 26.28 37.18
N SER A 65 -7.18 26.53 36.90
CA SER A 65 -7.72 26.59 35.52
C SER A 65 -7.20 27.74 34.65
N ASN A 66 -6.74 28.86 35.24
CA ASN A 66 -6.29 30.02 34.46
C ASN A 66 -4.89 29.85 33.84
N ASN A 67 -4.00 29.10 34.49
CA ASN A 67 -2.65 28.84 33.94
C ASN A 67 -2.70 27.79 32.80
N ILE A 68 -3.63 26.83 32.89
CA ILE A 68 -3.83 25.79 31.88
C ILE A 68 -4.43 26.38 30.59
N GLN A 69 -5.38 27.32 30.69
CA GLN A 69 -5.93 28.02 29.53
C GLN A 69 -4.91 28.94 28.84
N HIS A 70 -4.03 29.61 29.60
CA HIS A 70 -2.95 30.41 29.01
C HIS A 70 -1.86 29.53 28.36
N SER A 71 -1.53 28.36 28.91
CA SER A 71 -0.60 27.42 28.27
C SER A 71 -1.21 26.71 27.06
N LEU A 72 -2.51 26.39 27.09
CA LEU A 72 -3.24 25.82 25.95
C LEU A 72 -3.34 26.83 24.81
N THR A 73 -3.69 28.08 25.08
CA THR A 73 -3.76 29.13 24.03
C THR A 73 -2.39 29.54 23.48
N ALA A 74 -1.30 29.35 24.24
CA ALA A 74 0.06 29.53 23.75
C ALA A 74 0.52 28.32 22.90
N ALA A 75 0.18 27.09 23.32
CA ALA A 75 0.43 25.87 22.55
C ALA A 75 -0.41 25.80 21.27
N GLU A 76 -1.67 26.26 21.30
CA GLU A 76 -2.54 26.42 20.13
C GLU A 76 -1.96 27.45 19.17
N ARG A 77 -1.45 28.59 19.66
CA ARG A 77 -0.76 29.59 18.82
C ARG A 77 0.55 29.07 18.22
N ALA A 78 1.32 28.28 18.97
CA ALA A 78 2.53 27.61 18.49
C ALA A 78 2.20 26.49 17.47
N ALA A 79 1.11 25.76 17.67
CA ALA A 79 0.62 24.74 16.75
C ALA A 79 0.08 25.38 15.46
N HIS A 80 -0.70 26.47 15.56
CA HIS A 80 -1.18 27.22 14.40
C HIS A 80 -0.04 27.83 13.59
N THR A 81 1.01 28.33 14.24
CA THR A 81 2.19 28.86 13.54
C THR A 81 3.04 27.75 12.92
N ASN A 82 3.19 26.60 13.57
CA ASN A 82 3.88 25.43 12.98
C ASN A 82 3.09 24.78 11.83
N VAL A 83 1.76 24.75 11.91
CA VAL A 83 0.87 24.32 10.81
C VAL A 83 0.92 25.32 9.67
N ALA A 84 0.90 26.62 9.95
CA ALA A 84 1.07 27.64 8.91
C ALA A 84 2.45 27.58 8.26
N LEU A 85 3.52 27.26 9.02
CA LEU A 85 4.87 27.08 8.49
C LEU A 85 4.98 25.79 7.66
N ALA A 86 4.39 24.68 8.12
CA ALA A 86 4.35 23.42 7.37
C ALA A 86 3.55 23.56 6.07
N ASN A 87 2.40 24.23 6.12
CA ASN A 87 1.58 24.55 4.96
C ASN A 87 2.27 25.56 4.04
N ALA A 88 3.04 26.52 4.58
CA ALA A 88 3.84 27.44 3.78
C ALA A 88 5.03 26.73 3.12
N VAL A 89 5.66 25.77 3.78
CA VAL A 89 6.74 24.95 3.20
C VAL A 89 6.18 24.02 2.12
N LEU A 90 4.99 23.45 2.32
CA LEU A 90 4.28 22.67 1.31
C LEU A 90 3.83 23.54 0.12
N ALA A 91 3.22 24.71 0.37
CA ALA A 91 2.82 25.65 -0.67
C ALA A 91 4.01 26.26 -1.43
N VAL A 92 5.17 26.45 -0.78
CA VAL A 92 6.43 26.85 -1.44
C VAL A 92 7.01 25.69 -2.26
N ARG A 93 6.80 24.44 -1.83
CA ARG A 93 7.17 23.24 -2.58
C ARG A 93 6.24 23.05 -3.80
N GLU A 94 4.96 23.37 -3.68
CA GLU A 94 3.92 23.28 -4.73
C GLU A 94 4.04 24.39 -5.78
N ARG A 95 4.24 25.66 -5.39
CA ARG A 95 4.49 26.77 -6.35
C ARG A 95 5.79 26.61 -7.14
N ARG A 96 6.74 25.84 -6.62
CA ARG A 96 7.97 25.48 -7.34
C ARG A 96 7.77 24.30 -8.29
N VAL A 97 6.73 23.49 -8.07
CA VAL A 97 6.38 22.28 -8.82
C VAL A 97 5.66 22.61 -10.14
N GLU A 98 4.86 23.67 -10.21
CA GLU A 98 4.07 24.03 -11.41
C GLU A 98 4.90 24.56 -12.59
N SER A 99 6.18 24.89 -12.40
CA SER A 99 7.02 25.48 -13.45
C SER A 99 8.19 24.58 -13.92
N THR A 100 8.55 23.49 -13.22
CA THR A 100 9.84 22.80 -13.48
C THR A 100 9.91 21.27 -13.31
N ASN A 101 8.81 20.52 -13.23
CA ASN A 101 8.87 19.18 -12.60
C ASN A 101 9.35 17.97 -13.45
N ASP A 102 9.12 17.89 -14.77
CA ASP A 102 9.46 16.66 -15.51
C ASP A 102 10.96 16.50 -15.77
N ALA A 103 11.62 17.63 -16.07
CA ALA A 103 13.08 17.67 -16.14
C ALA A 103 13.72 17.42 -14.77
N ASN A 104 12.96 17.60 -13.68
CA ASN A 104 13.42 17.41 -12.33
C ASN A 104 13.60 15.92 -12.01
N TRP A 105 12.73 15.01 -12.46
CA TRP A 105 12.91 13.60 -12.11
C TRP A 105 14.07 12.92 -12.85
N GLU A 106 14.25 13.19 -14.14
CA GLU A 106 15.41 12.69 -14.88
C GLU A 106 16.72 13.28 -14.35
N LYS A 107 16.74 14.58 -14.02
CA LYS A 107 17.89 15.22 -13.37
C LYS A 107 18.12 14.68 -11.96
N ARG A 108 17.08 14.51 -11.14
CA ARG A 108 17.17 13.92 -9.80
C ARG A 108 17.66 12.49 -9.87
N THR A 109 17.18 11.69 -10.81
CA THR A 109 17.66 10.31 -11.00
C THR A 109 19.12 10.31 -11.43
N ALA A 110 19.52 11.19 -12.35
CA ALA A 110 20.91 11.31 -12.78
C ALA A 110 21.83 11.76 -11.64
N LEU A 111 21.39 12.70 -10.80
CA LEU A 111 22.09 13.12 -9.57
C LEU A 111 22.17 11.97 -8.56
N LEU A 112 21.07 11.25 -8.35
CA LEU A 112 20.99 10.08 -7.47
C LEU A 112 21.85 8.91 -7.97
N ASP A 113 22.00 8.74 -9.28
CA ASP A 113 22.86 7.74 -9.88
C ASP A 113 24.34 8.12 -9.75
N ALA A 114 24.69 9.41 -9.75
CA ALA A 114 26.08 9.87 -9.66
C ALA A 114 26.78 9.38 -8.37
N ASP A 115 26.07 9.40 -7.25
CA ASP A 115 26.57 9.02 -5.92
C ASP A 115 26.34 7.54 -5.57
N CYS A 116 25.81 6.74 -6.51
CA CYS A 116 25.38 5.37 -6.27
C CYS A 116 26.47 4.35 -6.69
N PRO A 117 26.71 3.26 -5.94
CA PRO A 117 27.60 2.18 -6.36
C PRO A 117 27.21 1.61 -7.73
N ASP A 118 28.20 1.19 -8.51
CA ASP A 118 28.01 0.73 -9.90
C ASP A 118 26.97 -0.39 -10.03
N GLY A 119 26.91 -1.31 -9.08
CA GLY A 119 25.90 -2.37 -9.08
C GLY A 119 24.49 -1.90 -9.01
N TRP A 120 24.26 -0.92 -8.16
CA TRP A 120 22.95 -0.38 -7.96
C TRP A 120 22.49 0.41 -9.18
N ARG A 121 23.39 1.19 -9.78
CA ARG A 121 23.14 1.86 -11.06
C ARG A 121 22.80 0.86 -12.16
N THR A 122 23.56 -0.23 -12.26
CA THR A 122 23.37 -1.28 -13.26
C THR A 122 22.04 -2.00 -13.07
N ALA A 123 21.75 -2.50 -11.87
CA ALA A 123 20.49 -3.16 -11.55
C ALA A 123 19.28 -2.24 -11.81
N ARG A 124 19.36 -0.97 -11.42
CA ARG A 124 18.30 0.03 -11.69
C ARG A 124 18.11 0.26 -13.19
N ARG A 125 19.20 0.39 -13.95
CA ARG A 125 19.15 0.57 -15.41
C ARG A 125 18.53 -0.64 -16.08
N GLU A 126 19.02 -1.84 -15.77
CA GLU A 126 18.52 -3.11 -16.31
C GLU A 126 17.04 -3.31 -15.99
N TRP A 127 16.62 -3.00 -14.75
CA TRP A 127 15.21 -3.07 -14.36
C TRP A 127 14.35 -2.11 -15.19
N ARG A 128 14.79 -0.86 -15.37
CA ARG A 128 14.07 0.13 -16.18
C ARG A 128 14.00 -0.26 -17.65
N ASP A 129 15.08 -0.79 -18.21
CA ASP A 129 15.12 -1.26 -19.60
C ASP A 129 14.21 -2.48 -19.78
N ARG A 130 14.21 -3.43 -18.84
CA ARG A 130 13.28 -4.56 -18.82
C ARG A 130 11.82 -4.10 -18.81
N LEU A 131 11.45 -3.12 -17.98
CA LEU A 131 10.09 -2.59 -17.93
C LEU A 131 9.68 -1.91 -19.24
N ARG A 132 10.59 -1.14 -19.86
CA ARG A 132 10.35 -0.55 -21.19
C ARG A 132 10.15 -1.63 -22.26
N SER A 133 11.00 -2.65 -22.28
CA SER A 133 10.86 -3.79 -23.20
C SER A 133 9.57 -4.57 -22.94
N ALA A 134 9.17 -4.77 -21.68
CA ALA A 134 7.93 -5.43 -21.31
C ALA A 134 6.72 -4.66 -21.83
N LEU A 135 6.70 -3.33 -21.69
CA LEU A 135 5.63 -2.50 -22.22
C LEU A 135 5.50 -2.61 -23.74
N VAL A 136 6.63 -2.54 -24.47
CA VAL A 136 6.64 -2.71 -25.93
C VAL A 136 6.16 -4.10 -26.33
N ARG A 137 6.64 -5.14 -25.63
CA ARG A 137 6.24 -6.53 -25.88
C ARG A 137 4.74 -6.73 -25.66
N VAL A 138 4.20 -6.25 -24.54
CA VAL A 138 2.76 -6.37 -24.24
C VAL A 138 1.92 -5.61 -25.27
N ALA A 139 2.35 -4.43 -25.72
CA ALA A 139 1.68 -3.72 -26.80
C ALA A 139 1.64 -4.54 -28.12
N GLN A 140 2.75 -5.18 -28.47
CA GLN A 140 2.85 -6.05 -29.64
C GLN A 140 1.98 -7.31 -29.51
N GLU A 141 2.03 -8.00 -28.37
CA GLU A 141 1.26 -9.22 -28.08
C GLU A 141 -0.25 -8.93 -28.03
N ALA A 142 -0.66 -7.77 -27.50
CA ALA A 142 -2.05 -7.32 -27.50
C ALA A 142 -2.51 -6.85 -28.88
N GLY A 143 -1.59 -6.50 -29.78
CA GLY A 143 -1.90 -5.88 -31.07
C GLY A 143 -2.54 -4.48 -30.90
N LEU A 144 -2.22 -3.78 -29.81
CA LEU A 144 -2.78 -2.48 -29.46
C LEU A 144 -1.67 -1.44 -29.30
N PRO A 145 -1.86 -0.19 -29.79
CA PRO A 145 -0.94 0.90 -29.47
C PRO A 145 -1.01 1.24 -27.98
N LEU A 146 0.01 1.97 -27.48
CA LEU A 146 0.04 2.45 -26.10
C LEU A 146 -1.17 3.35 -25.80
N VAL A 147 -1.49 4.25 -26.73
CA VAL A 147 -2.70 5.08 -26.74
C VAL A 147 -3.49 4.71 -27.98
N CYS A 148 -4.74 4.31 -27.81
CA CYS A 148 -5.64 4.03 -28.93
C CYS A 148 -5.94 5.32 -29.68
N ALA A 149 -5.93 5.26 -31.01
CA ALA A 149 -6.32 6.42 -31.82
C ALA A 149 -7.80 6.75 -31.59
N ASP A 150 -8.13 8.05 -31.53
CA ASP A 150 -9.51 8.53 -31.52
C ASP A 150 -10.20 8.02 -32.79
N ASN A 151 -11.07 7.02 -32.69
CA ASN A 151 -11.95 6.74 -33.82
C ASN A 151 -12.95 7.90 -33.88
N ALA A 152 -13.14 8.49 -35.07
CA ALA A 152 -14.11 9.57 -35.26
C ALA A 152 -15.55 9.20 -34.85
N VAL A 153 -15.87 7.90 -34.82
CA VAL A 153 -17.14 7.34 -34.33
C VAL A 153 -17.26 7.39 -32.79
N ASP A 154 -16.13 7.34 -32.09
CA ASP A 154 -16.07 7.41 -30.62
C ASP A 154 -16.18 8.85 -30.11
N GLN A 155 -15.93 9.87 -30.94
CA GLN A 155 -16.15 11.29 -30.56
C GLN A 155 -17.64 11.63 -30.40
N GLU A 156 -18.51 11.06 -31.25
CA GLU A 156 -19.96 11.31 -31.17
C GLU A 156 -20.60 10.54 -29.99
N ILE A 157 -20.02 9.40 -29.62
CA ILE A 157 -20.38 8.62 -28.43
C ILE A 157 -19.83 9.29 -27.17
N SER A 158 -18.58 9.78 -27.18
CA SER A 158 -17.97 10.50 -26.05
C SER A 158 -18.68 11.82 -25.72
N GLN A 159 -19.37 12.44 -26.68
CA GLN A 159 -20.22 13.62 -26.46
C GLN A 159 -21.63 13.27 -25.92
N ARG A 160 -22.07 12.01 -26.04
CA ARG A 160 -23.39 11.54 -25.58
C ARG A 160 -23.35 10.68 -24.32
N VAL A 161 -22.21 10.08 -24.02
CA VAL A 161 -21.97 9.28 -22.82
C VAL A 161 -21.70 10.22 -21.65
N SER A 162 -22.45 10.07 -20.55
CA SER A 162 -22.16 10.77 -19.30
C SER A 162 -20.70 10.53 -18.93
N THR A 163 -19.90 11.59 -18.72
CA THR A 163 -18.49 11.50 -18.31
C THR A 163 -18.35 11.12 -16.83
N SER A 164 -19.13 10.14 -16.40
CA SER A 164 -19.24 9.73 -15.01
C SER A 164 -18.54 8.40 -14.76
N ALA A 165 -18.14 8.13 -13.53
CA ALA A 165 -17.65 6.84 -13.06
C ALA A 165 -18.56 5.68 -13.50
N ALA A 166 -19.88 5.88 -13.48
CA ALA A 166 -20.86 4.90 -13.94
C ALA A 166 -20.68 4.52 -15.42
N ALA A 167 -20.23 5.44 -16.28
CA ALA A 167 -19.98 5.17 -17.68
C ALA A 167 -18.64 4.47 -17.92
N VAL A 168 -17.62 4.73 -17.09
CA VAL A 168 -16.35 3.99 -17.10
C VAL A 168 -16.58 2.52 -16.72
N ILE A 169 -17.50 2.28 -15.79
CA ILE A 169 -17.86 0.95 -15.29
C ILE A 169 -18.83 0.23 -16.23
N ALA A 170 -19.63 0.97 -17.02
CA ALA A 170 -20.68 0.41 -17.84
C ALA A 170 -20.17 -0.76 -18.73
N PRO A 171 -20.91 -1.88 -18.79
CA PRO A 171 -20.51 -3.03 -19.58
C PRO A 171 -20.45 -2.66 -21.07
N SER A 172 -19.24 -2.44 -21.56
CA SER A 172 -18.97 -2.33 -22.99
C SER A 172 -18.85 -3.72 -23.62
N ALA A 173 -19.02 -3.81 -24.94
CA ALA A 173 -18.87 -5.07 -25.66
C ALA A 173 -17.58 -5.78 -25.23
N PRO A 174 -17.60 -7.11 -24.98
CA PRO A 174 -16.49 -7.82 -24.37
C PRO A 174 -15.23 -7.57 -25.20
N PRO A 175 -14.20 -6.97 -24.61
CA PRO A 175 -12.93 -6.77 -25.28
C PRO A 175 -12.42 -8.10 -25.82
N ARG A 176 -11.65 -8.05 -26.91
CA ARG A 176 -10.80 -9.20 -27.24
C ARG A 176 -9.90 -9.46 -26.03
N ALA A 177 -10.05 -10.63 -25.42
CA ALA A 177 -9.28 -11.02 -24.25
C ALA A 177 -7.78 -10.92 -24.54
N LEU A 178 -7.04 -10.37 -23.58
CA LEU A 178 -5.59 -10.34 -23.67
C LEU A 178 -5.02 -11.77 -23.67
N PRO A 179 -3.86 -12.02 -24.32
CA PRO A 179 -3.22 -13.33 -24.29
C PRO A 179 -3.01 -13.81 -22.85
N PRO A 180 -3.19 -15.12 -22.55
CA PRO A 180 -3.05 -15.65 -21.18
C PRO A 180 -1.72 -15.27 -20.50
N ALA A 181 -0.61 -15.33 -21.25
CA ALA A 181 0.71 -14.96 -20.75
C ALA A 181 0.82 -13.48 -20.31
N VAL A 182 0.08 -12.57 -20.97
CA VAL A 182 0.00 -11.15 -20.59
C VAL A 182 -0.83 -10.99 -19.33
N ARG A 183 -1.96 -11.71 -19.22
CA ARG A 183 -2.84 -11.65 -18.05
C ARG A 183 -2.17 -12.16 -16.78
N GLU A 184 -1.40 -13.25 -16.87
CA GLU A 184 -0.74 -13.84 -15.69
C GLU A 184 0.40 -12.98 -15.14
N ARG A 185 1.08 -12.21 -16.00
CA ARG A 185 2.28 -11.45 -15.62
C ARG A 185 2.06 -9.95 -15.49
N CYS A 186 0.97 -9.41 -16.06
CA CYS A 186 0.84 -7.98 -16.32
C CYS A 186 2.12 -7.45 -17.03
N LEU A 187 2.68 -6.32 -16.60
CA LEU A 187 4.01 -5.87 -17.06
C LEU A 187 5.16 -6.54 -16.32
N TYR A 188 4.98 -6.83 -15.04
CA TYR A 188 5.91 -7.60 -14.22
C TYR A 188 5.23 -8.21 -13.00
N SER A 189 5.86 -9.24 -12.43
CA SER A 189 5.42 -9.90 -11.20
C SER A 189 6.32 -9.55 -9.99
N PRO A 190 5.84 -9.77 -8.75
CA PRO A 190 6.67 -9.66 -7.54
C PRO A 190 7.95 -10.50 -7.62
N ALA A 191 7.91 -11.68 -8.23
CA ALA A 191 9.09 -12.53 -8.40
C ALA A 191 10.15 -11.87 -9.30
N GLU A 192 9.75 -11.23 -10.39
CA GLU A 192 10.67 -10.53 -11.29
C GLU A 192 11.28 -9.29 -10.63
N LEU A 193 10.50 -8.56 -9.82
CA LEU A 193 11.00 -7.44 -9.03
C LEU A 193 11.96 -7.92 -7.93
N CYS A 194 11.69 -9.05 -7.27
CA CYS A 194 12.60 -9.67 -6.31
C CYS A 194 13.95 -9.99 -6.95
N GLN A 195 13.96 -10.55 -8.17
CA GLN A 195 15.20 -10.81 -8.89
C GLN A 195 15.94 -9.51 -9.24
N ALA A 196 15.24 -8.43 -9.57
CA ALA A 196 15.84 -7.13 -9.81
C ALA A 196 16.45 -6.49 -8.55
N VAL A 197 15.87 -6.73 -7.37
CA VAL A 197 16.47 -6.33 -6.08
C VAL A 197 17.72 -7.16 -5.81
N LEU A 198 17.66 -8.48 -6.01
CA LEU A 198 18.79 -9.38 -5.76
C LEU A 198 19.95 -9.19 -6.75
N SER A 199 19.71 -8.67 -7.96
CA SER A 199 20.79 -8.39 -8.91
C SER A 199 21.72 -7.25 -8.47
N ILE A 200 21.30 -6.42 -7.50
CA ILE A 200 22.16 -5.40 -6.86
C ILE A 200 23.41 -6.05 -6.25
N ASN A 201 23.31 -7.31 -5.82
CA ASN A 201 24.42 -8.07 -5.23
C ASN A 201 25.54 -8.42 -6.20
N GLY A 202 25.27 -8.52 -7.50
CA GLY A 202 26.21 -8.95 -8.54
C GLY A 202 27.33 -7.94 -8.85
N ALA A 203 27.50 -6.93 -8.00
CA ALA A 203 28.44 -5.85 -8.18
C ALA A 203 29.43 -5.68 -7.04
N LEU A 204 29.49 -6.65 -6.13
CA LEU A 204 30.72 -6.83 -5.39
C LEU A 204 31.80 -7.30 -6.38
N PRO A 205 33.00 -6.68 -6.40
CA PRO A 205 34.10 -7.21 -7.19
C PRO A 205 34.38 -8.65 -6.75
N ASP A 206 34.46 -9.55 -7.72
CA ASP A 206 34.83 -10.95 -7.52
C ASP A 206 36.15 -11.04 -6.74
N THR A 207 36.09 -11.43 -5.47
CA THR A 207 37.28 -11.75 -4.67
C THR A 207 37.83 -13.15 -5.00
N SER A 208 37.81 -13.55 -6.28
CA SER A 208 38.38 -14.82 -6.76
C SER A 208 39.75 -14.64 -7.44
N THR A 209 40.29 -13.42 -7.46
CA THR A 209 41.68 -13.12 -7.82
C THR A 209 42.44 -12.47 -6.66
N ALA A 210 42.59 -13.22 -5.55
CA ALA A 210 43.64 -12.96 -4.58
C ALA A 210 44.53 -14.20 -4.49
N GLY A 211 45.67 -14.12 -5.20
CA GLY A 211 46.78 -15.04 -5.02
C GLY A 211 47.26 -15.03 -3.57
N SER A 212 48.04 -16.06 -3.23
CA SER A 212 48.75 -16.16 -1.97
C SER A 212 49.45 -14.84 -1.64
N ASP A 213 49.14 -14.26 -0.48
CA ASP A 213 50.14 -13.97 0.54
C ASP A 213 49.55 -13.15 1.71
N SER A 214 49.94 -13.58 2.91
CA SER A 214 50.19 -12.76 4.10
C SER A 214 49.02 -12.13 4.88
N GLN A 215 48.96 -12.56 6.13
CA GLN A 215 48.23 -12.02 7.28
C GLN A 215 48.22 -10.49 7.36
N SER A 216 47.01 -9.90 7.39
CA SER A 216 46.66 -8.69 8.15
C SER A 216 45.14 -8.57 8.22
N THR A 217 44.57 -9.09 9.30
CA THR A 217 43.16 -9.01 9.65
C THR A 217 42.80 -7.61 10.14
N THR A 218 42.18 -6.80 9.28
CA THR A 218 41.38 -5.65 9.70
C THR A 218 39.90 -5.89 9.42
N ALA A 219 39.10 -5.64 10.44
CA ALA A 219 37.71 -6.02 10.63
C ALA A 219 36.70 -5.27 9.71
N LEU A 220 36.75 -5.53 8.41
CA LEU A 220 35.57 -5.37 7.54
C LEU A 220 34.90 -6.75 7.44
N GLY A 221 34.12 -7.04 8.47
CA GLY A 221 33.53 -8.34 8.76
C GLY A 221 32.67 -8.88 7.63
N ARG A 222 32.85 -10.18 7.39
CA ARG A 222 31.99 -11.02 6.55
C ARG A 222 30.53 -10.80 6.96
N LEU A 223 29.69 -10.38 6.02
CA LEU A 223 28.24 -10.41 6.19
C LEU A 223 27.81 -11.83 6.58
N PRO A 224 26.80 -12.01 7.45
CA PRO A 224 26.23 -13.34 7.69
C PRO A 224 25.78 -13.90 6.34
N ALA A 225 26.34 -15.04 5.94
CA ALA A 225 26.07 -15.68 4.64
C ALA A 225 24.65 -16.27 4.53
N TRP A 226 23.75 -15.88 5.42
CA TRP A 226 22.40 -16.44 5.59
C TRP A 226 21.33 -15.60 4.88
N GLY A 227 21.69 -14.40 4.40
CA GLY A 227 20.81 -13.55 3.60
C GLY A 227 21.06 -13.65 2.10
N ALA A 228 20.02 -13.48 1.29
CA ALA A 228 20.16 -13.28 -0.14
C ALA A 228 20.64 -11.87 -0.48
N MET A 229 20.41 -10.86 0.37
CA MET A 229 21.03 -9.54 0.24
C MET A 229 22.49 -9.60 0.72
N ARG A 230 23.42 -9.37 -0.20
CA ARG A 230 24.88 -9.42 0.02
C ARG A 230 25.52 -8.04 0.12
N ILE A 231 24.71 -6.99 0.17
CA ILE A 231 25.14 -5.61 0.35
C ILE A 231 24.93 -5.17 1.79
N SER A 232 25.93 -4.49 2.37
CA SER A 232 25.83 -3.93 3.72
C SER A 232 24.96 -2.67 3.70
N LEU A 233 23.64 -2.84 3.84
CA LEU A 233 22.71 -1.74 4.09
C LEU A 233 22.51 -1.56 5.60
N SER A 234 22.41 -0.31 6.04
CA SER A 234 22.14 0.01 7.46
C SER A 234 20.69 -0.33 7.80
N ALA A 235 20.45 -1.57 8.22
CA ALA A 235 19.16 -2.02 8.74
C ALA A 235 19.00 -1.57 10.21
N PRO A 236 17.81 -1.06 10.59
CA PRO A 236 17.55 -0.77 11.99
C PRO A 236 17.47 -2.06 12.81
N THR A 237 17.97 -2.04 14.05
CA THR A 237 17.86 -3.18 14.96
C THR A 237 16.47 -3.24 15.61
N ILE A 238 16.09 -4.39 16.18
CA ILE A 238 14.84 -4.53 16.95
C ILE A 238 14.80 -3.51 18.08
N ALA A 239 15.93 -3.26 18.75
CA ALA A 239 16.02 -2.25 19.81
C ALA A 239 15.75 -0.82 19.30
N GLN A 240 16.25 -0.47 18.11
CA GLN A 240 16.00 0.84 17.49
C GLN A 240 14.53 0.97 17.07
N LEU A 241 13.95 -0.07 16.47
CA LEU A 241 12.54 -0.10 16.09
C LEU A 241 11.61 -0.03 17.29
N ARG A 242 11.94 -0.73 18.38
CA ARG A 242 11.23 -0.66 19.67
C ARG A 242 11.23 0.76 20.23
N ALA A 243 12.36 1.45 20.17
CA ALA A 243 12.47 2.84 20.61
C ALA A 243 11.71 3.81 19.70
N ALA A 244 11.63 3.52 18.40
CA ALA A 244 10.94 4.35 17.42
C ALA A 244 9.42 4.13 17.38
N MET A 245 8.94 2.96 17.83
CA MET A 245 7.52 2.57 17.83
C MET A 245 7.02 2.16 19.23
N PRO A 246 7.17 3.02 20.26
CA PRO A 246 6.79 2.68 21.63
C PRO A 246 5.28 2.44 21.80
N GLU A 247 4.44 3.02 20.95
CA GLU A 247 3.00 2.83 20.99
C GLU A 247 2.57 1.40 20.62
N LEU A 248 3.45 0.59 20.02
CA LEU A 248 3.21 -0.83 19.77
C LEU A 248 3.48 -1.72 20.99
N ALA A 249 3.97 -1.20 22.12
CA ALA A 249 4.24 -2.01 23.29
C ALA A 249 2.97 -2.75 23.79
N PRO A 250 3.06 -3.99 24.31
CA PRO A 250 1.90 -4.73 24.84
C PRO A 250 1.14 -4.02 25.98
N SER A 251 1.78 -3.06 26.65
CA SER A 251 1.14 -2.20 27.66
C SER A 251 0.20 -1.15 27.07
N SER A 252 0.35 -0.86 25.78
CA SER A 252 -0.48 0.09 25.04
C SER A 252 -1.72 -0.62 24.52
N ARG A 253 -2.86 0.07 24.57
CA ARG A 253 -4.11 -0.44 23.99
C ARG A 253 -4.29 0.00 22.55
N HIS A 254 -4.89 -0.87 21.76
CA HIS A 254 -5.06 -0.72 20.33
C HIS A 254 -6.54 -0.76 19.93
N LEU A 255 -6.93 0.20 19.09
CA LEU A 255 -8.23 0.24 18.45
C LEU A 255 -8.32 -0.84 17.36
N GLY A 256 -9.50 -1.45 17.22
CA GLY A 256 -9.73 -2.65 16.41
C GLY A 256 -9.28 -3.96 17.07
N ILE A 257 -8.83 -3.94 18.33
CA ILE A 257 -8.44 -5.14 19.09
C ILE A 257 -9.04 -5.09 20.49
N ASP A 258 -8.62 -4.10 21.30
CA ASP A 258 -8.97 -4.03 22.73
C ASP A 258 -10.35 -3.41 22.99
N GLU A 259 -10.97 -2.85 21.95
CA GLU A 259 -12.28 -2.17 22.06
C GLU A 259 -13.39 -3.14 22.49
N HIS A 260 -13.33 -4.39 22.02
CA HIS A 260 -14.29 -5.43 22.37
C HIS A 260 -14.09 -5.94 23.80
N LEU A 261 -12.89 -5.80 24.35
CA LEU A 261 -12.57 -6.27 25.70
C LEU A 261 -13.09 -5.30 26.78
N LYS A 262 -13.17 -3.99 26.47
CA LYS A 262 -13.52 -2.94 27.45
C LYS A 262 -14.33 -1.81 26.83
N ALA A 263 -15.65 -1.80 27.07
CA ALA A 263 -16.57 -0.78 26.56
C ALA A 263 -16.17 0.68 26.90
N TRP A 264 -15.61 0.92 28.09
CA TRP A 264 -15.14 2.26 28.47
C TRP A 264 -13.98 2.76 27.60
N PHE A 265 -13.09 1.85 27.17
CA PHE A 265 -11.96 2.18 26.31
C PHE A 265 -12.45 2.51 24.90
N ALA A 266 -13.39 1.71 24.38
CA ALA A 266 -14.02 1.99 23.09
C ALA A 266 -14.69 3.37 23.07
N GLY A 267 -15.40 3.73 24.15
CA GLY A 267 -16.05 5.04 24.28
C GLY A 267 -15.05 6.22 24.33
N GLU A 268 -14.05 6.15 25.20
CA GLU A 268 -13.05 7.21 25.36
C GLU A 268 -12.16 7.37 24.12
N ALA A 269 -11.66 6.25 23.58
CA ALA A 269 -10.82 6.26 22.39
C ALA A 269 -11.59 6.70 21.15
N GLY A 270 -12.87 6.33 21.04
CA GLY A 270 -13.76 6.83 19.97
C GLY A 270 -14.01 8.33 20.05
N GLN A 271 -14.22 8.89 21.25
CA GLN A 271 -14.38 10.33 21.43
C GLN A 271 -13.11 11.11 21.08
N LEU A 272 -11.95 10.61 21.52
CA LEU A 272 -10.65 11.19 21.16
C LEU A 272 -10.40 11.12 19.65
N ALA A 273 -10.68 9.98 19.02
CA ALA A 273 -10.56 9.81 17.58
C ALA A 273 -11.43 10.80 16.81
N ARG A 274 -12.68 11.03 17.25
CA ARG A 274 -13.57 12.03 16.64
C ARG A 274 -13.02 13.44 16.81
N LEU A 275 -12.56 13.80 18.01
CA LEU A 275 -11.97 15.12 18.25
C LEU A 275 -10.76 15.37 17.33
N VAL A 276 -9.89 14.37 17.18
CA VAL A 276 -8.73 14.44 16.27
C VAL A 276 -9.19 14.53 14.82
N ALA A 277 -10.16 13.73 14.38
CA ALA A 277 -10.68 13.79 13.02
C ALA A 277 -11.29 15.16 12.67
N ASP A 278 -12.01 15.77 13.62
CA ASP A 278 -12.73 17.03 13.39
C ASP A 278 -11.83 18.27 13.50
N LYS A 279 -10.88 18.26 14.43
CA LYS A 279 -10.12 19.47 14.83
C LYS A 279 -8.61 19.27 14.92
N GLY A 280 -8.14 18.04 14.77
CA GLY A 280 -6.74 17.69 14.97
C GLY A 280 -5.82 18.23 13.90
N ALA A 281 -4.53 18.34 14.24
CA ALA A 281 -3.48 18.56 13.25
C ALA A 281 -3.04 17.24 12.59
N VAL A 282 -2.35 17.34 11.45
CA VAL A 282 -1.80 16.18 10.72
C VAL A 282 -0.97 15.27 11.64
N SER A 283 -0.12 15.86 12.50
CA SER A 283 0.71 15.12 13.46
C SER A 283 -0.10 14.38 14.52
N GLU A 284 -1.24 14.93 14.93
CA GLU A 284 -2.16 14.30 15.88
C GLU A 284 -2.91 13.15 15.24
N GLY A 285 -3.36 13.32 13.99
CA GLY A 285 -3.94 12.24 13.18
C GLY A 285 -2.97 11.07 13.05
N ARG A 286 -1.71 11.34 12.68
CA ARG A 286 -0.65 10.32 12.60
C ARG A 286 -0.43 9.61 13.93
N ARG A 287 -0.32 10.37 15.03
CA ARG A 287 -0.16 9.80 16.38
C ARG A 287 -1.34 8.93 16.79
N ALA A 288 -2.57 9.32 16.44
CA ALA A 288 -3.76 8.51 16.70
C ALA A 288 -3.67 7.16 15.97
N LEU A 289 -3.31 7.18 14.69
CA LEU A 289 -3.21 5.98 13.85
C LEU A 289 -2.14 4.97 14.29
N ARG A 290 -1.11 5.39 15.03
CA ARG A 290 -0.12 4.45 15.63
C ARG A 290 -0.77 3.41 16.56
N ARG A 291 -1.92 3.74 17.15
CA ARG A 291 -2.73 2.82 17.99
C ARG A 291 -3.94 2.25 17.26
N GLY A 292 -4.12 2.57 15.98
CA GLY A 292 -5.27 2.16 15.16
C GLY A 292 -6.37 3.21 15.09
N ALA A 293 -7.28 3.04 14.13
CA ALA A 293 -8.48 3.84 13.95
C ALA A 293 -9.75 3.03 14.22
N PRO A 294 -10.81 3.63 14.79
CA PRO A 294 -12.15 3.04 14.77
C PRO A 294 -12.67 2.99 13.33
N SER A 295 -13.35 1.90 12.94
CA SER A 295 -13.75 1.68 11.54
C SER A 295 -14.51 2.84 10.91
N HIS A 296 -15.47 3.43 11.65
CA HIS A 296 -16.29 4.55 11.17
C HIS A 296 -15.57 5.91 11.10
N LEU A 297 -14.38 6.04 11.69
CA LEU A 297 -13.58 7.28 11.66
C LEU A 297 -12.27 7.10 10.87
N ARG A 298 -11.97 5.89 10.40
CA ARG A 298 -10.72 5.56 9.70
C ARG A 298 -10.50 6.47 8.49
N ALA A 299 -11.49 6.63 7.63
CA ALA A 299 -11.39 7.53 6.48
C ALA A 299 -11.01 8.96 6.88
N ALA A 300 -11.67 9.52 7.89
CA ALA A 300 -11.41 10.89 8.35
C ALA A 300 -10.00 11.05 8.94
N LEU A 301 -9.57 10.09 9.76
CA LEU A 301 -8.22 10.08 10.33
C LEU A 301 -7.14 9.89 9.26
N TRP A 302 -7.39 9.06 8.25
CA TRP A 302 -6.46 8.87 7.13
C TRP A 302 -6.37 10.13 6.28
N ARG A 303 -7.50 10.76 5.95
CA ARG A 303 -7.52 12.06 5.24
C ARG A 303 -6.69 13.11 5.98
N LEU A 304 -6.87 13.20 7.30
CA LEU A 304 -6.09 14.11 8.15
C LEU A 304 -4.60 13.77 8.15
N ALA A 305 -4.24 12.50 8.41
CA ALA A 305 -2.85 12.06 8.56
C ALA A 305 -2.05 12.07 7.25
N LEU A 306 -2.73 11.78 6.14
CA LEU A 306 -2.21 11.91 4.77
C LEU A 306 -2.37 13.34 4.24
N ALA A 307 -2.88 14.28 5.03
CA ALA A 307 -3.08 15.68 4.63
C ALA A 307 -3.68 15.80 3.23
N THR A 308 -4.75 15.05 2.98
CA THR A 308 -5.41 14.98 1.67
C THR A 308 -6.37 16.14 1.43
N ALA A 309 -6.61 16.97 2.44
CA ALA A 309 -7.27 18.25 2.26
C ALA A 309 -6.40 19.07 1.31
N ILE A 310 -6.93 19.30 0.11
CA ILE A 310 -6.29 19.98 -0.99
C ILE A 310 -5.71 21.31 -0.48
N ALA A 311 -4.42 21.55 -0.71
CA ALA A 311 -3.74 22.80 -0.38
C ALA A 311 -3.98 23.91 -1.45
N ASP A 312 -5.00 23.73 -2.28
CA ASP A 312 -5.51 24.70 -3.26
C ASP A 312 -6.93 25.07 -2.79
N HIS A 313 -7.23 26.26 -2.27
CA HIS A 313 -7.05 27.52 -2.95
C HIS A 313 -6.50 28.61 -2.02
N ALA A 314 -5.39 29.20 -2.43
CA ALA A 314 -5.20 30.64 -2.29
C ALA A 314 -6.26 31.38 -3.14
N SER A 315 -7.52 31.32 -2.71
CA SER A 315 -8.49 32.37 -2.99
C SER A 315 -8.73 33.08 -1.66
N SER A 316 -8.41 34.36 -1.66
CA SER A 316 -8.67 35.31 -0.59
C SER A 316 -10.11 35.18 -0.09
N ASN A 317 -10.30 34.54 1.05
CA ASN A 317 -11.02 35.04 2.22
C ASN A 317 -11.31 33.87 3.14
N GLY A 318 -10.84 33.94 4.38
CA GLY A 318 -11.21 32.98 5.41
C GLY A 318 -12.71 32.99 5.62
N ALA A 319 -13.39 31.95 5.14
CA ALA A 319 -14.77 31.66 5.50
C ALA A 319 -15.02 30.15 5.37
N THR A 320 -15.42 29.55 6.49
CA THR A 320 -16.14 28.25 6.60
C THR A 320 -15.47 26.99 6.02
N ARG A 321 -14.60 26.37 6.84
CA ARG A 321 -14.30 24.93 6.76
C ARG A 321 -15.55 24.12 7.10
N GLY A 322 -16.11 23.43 6.11
CA GLY A 322 -17.15 22.41 6.31
C GLY A 322 -18.28 22.54 5.29
N GLY A 323 -18.03 22.11 4.05
CA GLY A 323 -19.07 22.00 3.03
C GLY A 323 -18.56 21.77 1.61
N ASP A 324 -17.49 22.48 1.20
CA ASP A 324 -17.12 22.58 -0.22
C ASP A 324 -16.04 21.57 -0.68
N ASP A 325 -15.12 21.14 0.19
CA ASP A 325 -14.06 20.16 -0.12
C ASP A 325 -14.61 18.82 -0.67
N ASP A 326 -15.83 18.47 -0.23
CA ASP A 326 -16.50 17.22 -0.61
C ASP A 326 -16.89 17.19 -2.10
N ASN A 327 -17.15 18.36 -2.68
CA ASN A 327 -17.52 18.50 -4.08
C ASN A 327 -16.28 18.49 -5.00
N ASP A 328 -15.15 19.02 -4.52
CA ASP A 328 -13.91 19.13 -5.32
C ASP A 328 -13.26 17.78 -5.60
N ASP A 329 -13.23 16.88 -4.61
CA ASP A 329 -12.73 15.50 -4.78
C ASP A 329 -13.54 14.74 -5.85
N ASP A 330 -14.87 14.86 -5.80
CA ASP A 330 -15.78 14.22 -6.74
C ASP A 330 -15.69 14.85 -8.14
N ILE A 331 -15.59 16.19 -8.24
CA ILE A 331 -15.36 16.88 -9.53
C ILE A 331 -14.04 16.44 -10.17
N HIS A 332 -12.96 16.37 -9.37
CA HIS A 332 -11.66 15.95 -9.87
C HIS A 332 -11.71 14.51 -10.38
N PHE A 333 -12.35 13.61 -9.62
CA PHE A 333 -12.50 12.22 -9.99
C PHE A 333 -13.35 12.06 -11.26
N GLU A 334 -14.49 12.74 -11.37
CA GLU A 334 -15.33 12.68 -12.56
C GLU A 334 -14.62 13.23 -13.81
N ARG A 335 -13.79 14.27 -13.65
CA ARG A 335 -12.93 14.75 -14.73
C ARG A 335 -11.97 13.65 -15.21
N LEU A 336 -11.35 12.91 -14.29
CA LEU A 336 -10.47 11.77 -14.61
C LEU A 336 -11.24 10.64 -15.30
N CYS A 337 -12.44 10.30 -14.82
CA CYS A 337 -13.31 9.33 -15.51
C CYS A 337 -13.63 9.77 -16.94
N GLY A 338 -13.85 11.06 -17.18
CA GLY A 338 -13.97 11.63 -18.51
C GLY A 338 -12.70 11.47 -19.36
N GLU A 339 -11.50 11.58 -18.78
CA GLU A 339 -10.23 11.32 -19.50
C GLU A 339 -10.09 9.84 -19.88
N VAL A 340 -10.46 8.92 -18.99
CA VAL A 340 -10.45 7.48 -19.25
C VAL A 340 -11.25 7.14 -20.50
N LEU A 341 -12.45 7.71 -20.63
CA LEU A 341 -13.32 7.50 -21.79
C LEU A 341 -12.75 8.15 -23.06
N ARG A 342 -12.16 9.35 -22.93
CA ARG A 342 -11.66 10.12 -24.08
C ARG A 342 -10.35 9.60 -24.63
N ARG A 343 -9.50 8.97 -23.81
CA ARG A 343 -8.15 8.55 -24.21
C ARG A 343 -7.84 7.10 -23.80
N PRO A 344 -8.50 6.08 -24.37
CA PRO A 344 -8.24 4.69 -23.99
C PRO A 344 -6.76 4.30 -24.18
N MET A 345 -6.17 3.68 -23.17
CA MET A 345 -4.78 3.24 -23.15
C MET A 345 -4.64 1.72 -23.05
N LEU A 346 -3.51 1.17 -23.53
CA LEU A 346 -3.17 -0.25 -23.34
C LEU A 346 -3.24 -0.67 -21.86
N ILE A 347 -2.76 0.19 -20.96
CA ILE A 347 -2.77 -0.08 -19.53
C ILE A 347 -4.19 -0.21 -18.94
N ASP A 348 -5.20 0.42 -19.55
CA ASP A 348 -6.60 0.31 -19.09
C ASP A 348 -7.10 -1.13 -19.25
N ARG A 349 -6.64 -1.83 -20.30
CA ARG A 349 -6.91 -3.26 -20.51
C ARG A 349 -6.22 -4.13 -19.47
N LEU A 350 -4.95 -3.85 -19.17
CA LEU A 350 -4.19 -4.60 -18.17
C LEU A 350 -4.83 -4.48 -16.79
N VAL A 351 -5.21 -3.25 -16.41
CA VAL A 351 -5.89 -2.97 -15.15
C VAL A 351 -7.25 -3.64 -15.10
N SER A 352 -8.02 -3.60 -16.18
CA SER A 352 -9.34 -4.23 -16.22
C SER A 352 -9.28 -5.75 -16.01
N GLU A 353 -8.31 -6.44 -16.63
CA GLU A 353 -8.10 -7.88 -16.42
C GLU A 353 -7.62 -8.19 -15.00
N GLU A 354 -6.70 -7.38 -14.45
CA GLU A 354 -6.24 -7.52 -13.06
C GLU A 354 -7.37 -7.34 -12.05
N VAL A 355 -8.26 -6.38 -12.27
CA VAL A 355 -9.42 -6.15 -11.42
C VAL A 355 -10.45 -7.27 -11.58
N SER A 356 -10.66 -7.81 -12.78
CA SER A 356 -11.54 -8.96 -12.95
C SER A 356 -11.02 -10.21 -12.25
N ALA A 357 -9.72 -10.35 -11.99
CA ALA A 357 -9.21 -11.40 -11.12
C ALA A 357 -9.61 -11.23 -9.63
N LEU A 358 -10.00 -10.02 -9.20
CA LEU A 358 -10.59 -9.80 -7.87
C LEU A 358 -12.03 -10.32 -7.76
N SER A 359 -12.71 -10.60 -8.87
CA SER A 359 -14.07 -11.16 -8.85
C SER A 359 -14.10 -12.57 -8.23
N ASP A 360 -12.97 -13.28 -8.24
CA ASP A 360 -12.79 -14.58 -7.60
C ASP A 360 -12.47 -14.45 -6.09
N ASP A 361 -12.20 -13.24 -5.58
CA ASP A 361 -11.86 -13.01 -4.17
C ASP A 361 -13.14 -12.84 -3.32
N PRO A 362 -13.30 -13.62 -2.24
CA PRO A 362 -14.50 -13.59 -1.40
C PRO A 362 -14.72 -12.26 -0.67
N HIS A 363 -13.68 -11.44 -0.51
CA HIS A 363 -13.74 -10.14 0.16
C HIS A 363 -13.93 -8.97 -0.80
N TYR A 364 -13.44 -9.09 -2.05
CA TYR A 364 -13.38 -7.96 -2.97
C TYR A 364 -14.35 -8.03 -4.15
N PHE A 365 -15.00 -9.17 -4.39
CA PHE A 365 -15.90 -9.35 -5.54
C PHE A 365 -17.01 -8.28 -5.65
N LEU A 366 -17.52 -7.77 -4.53
CA LEU A 366 -18.58 -6.74 -4.51
C LEU A 366 -18.10 -5.36 -4.98
N PHE A 367 -16.78 -5.11 -4.94
CA PHE A 367 -16.16 -3.81 -5.19
C PHE A 367 -15.38 -3.79 -6.51
N GLU A 368 -15.54 -4.80 -7.37
CA GLU A 368 -14.83 -4.91 -8.64
C GLU A 368 -15.01 -3.64 -9.50
N GLU A 369 -16.25 -3.16 -9.60
CA GLU A 369 -16.61 -1.98 -10.39
C GLU A 369 -15.97 -0.69 -9.86
N ASP A 370 -16.12 -0.43 -8.57
CA ASP A 370 -15.53 0.73 -7.90
C ASP A 370 -14.01 0.70 -7.96
N THR A 371 -13.41 -0.47 -7.73
CA THR A 371 -11.96 -0.66 -7.81
C THR A 371 -11.45 -0.39 -9.22
N ARG A 372 -12.18 -0.83 -10.25
CA ARG A 372 -11.85 -0.54 -11.65
C ARG A 372 -11.85 0.96 -11.91
N ALA A 373 -12.90 1.68 -11.53
CA ALA A 373 -12.99 3.13 -11.74
C ALA A 373 -11.85 3.87 -11.04
N LEU A 374 -11.56 3.52 -9.78
CA LEU A 374 -10.46 4.10 -8.99
C LEU A 374 -9.10 3.91 -9.67
N LEU A 375 -8.80 2.70 -10.12
CA LEU A 375 -7.51 2.39 -10.74
C LEU A 375 -7.37 3.00 -12.13
N LEU A 376 -8.42 2.99 -12.96
CA LEU A 376 -8.37 3.65 -14.26
C LEU A 376 -8.16 5.17 -14.10
N ALA A 377 -8.90 5.81 -13.19
CA ALA A 377 -8.68 7.22 -12.87
C ALA A 377 -7.25 7.48 -12.36
N PHE A 378 -6.70 6.56 -11.55
CA PHE A 378 -5.33 6.67 -11.05
C PHE A 378 -4.29 6.71 -12.15
N PHE A 379 -4.34 5.79 -13.12
CA PHE A 379 -3.33 5.76 -14.18
C PHE A 379 -3.45 6.93 -15.17
N HIS A 380 -4.63 7.53 -15.28
CA HIS A 380 -4.90 8.71 -16.09
C HIS A 380 -4.57 10.03 -15.38
N ASP A 381 -4.28 10.04 -14.07
CA ASP A 381 -3.99 11.28 -13.34
C ASP A 381 -2.52 11.72 -13.47
N PRO A 382 -2.23 12.83 -14.18
CA PRO A 382 -0.87 13.35 -14.31
C PRO A 382 -0.30 13.91 -13.01
N GLN A 383 -1.09 14.11 -11.95
CA GLN A 383 -0.57 14.56 -10.66
C GLN A 383 0.16 13.45 -9.89
N VAL A 384 -0.11 12.17 -10.18
CA VAL A 384 0.49 11.04 -9.45
C VAL A 384 2.01 11.07 -9.53
N VAL A 385 2.58 11.30 -10.72
CA VAL A 385 4.04 11.28 -10.92
C VAL A 385 4.75 12.39 -10.13
N SER A 386 4.11 13.54 -9.97
CA SER A 386 4.69 14.69 -9.28
C SER A 386 4.59 14.57 -7.75
N LEU A 387 3.56 13.89 -7.26
CA LEU A 387 3.31 13.65 -5.84
C LEU A 387 4.09 12.46 -5.29
N CYS A 388 4.45 11.50 -6.14
CA CYS A 388 5.24 10.34 -5.77
C CYS A 388 6.53 10.72 -5.01
N LYS A 389 6.70 10.20 -3.78
CA LYS A 389 7.87 10.37 -2.92
C LYS A 389 9.13 9.87 -3.61
N THR A 390 9.00 8.77 -4.34
CA THR A 390 10.02 8.14 -5.17
C THR A 390 9.41 7.78 -6.52
N CYS A 391 10.20 7.70 -7.59
CA CYS A 391 9.70 7.23 -8.87
C CYS A 391 9.87 5.71 -8.97
N PRO A 392 8.76 4.96 -8.94
CA PRO A 392 8.79 3.50 -8.94
C PRO A 392 9.19 2.93 -10.30
N HIS A 393 8.93 3.65 -11.41
CA HIS A 393 8.99 3.10 -12.76
C HIS A 393 9.73 4.03 -13.73
N PRO A 394 10.26 3.54 -14.86
CA PRO A 394 10.84 4.41 -15.86
C PRO A 394 9.76 5.35 -16.44
N ILE A 395 10.08 6.65 -16.53
CA ILE A 395 9.30 7.58 -17.33
C ILE A 395 9.40 7.15 -18.80
N VAL A 396 8.26 6.76 -19.37
CA VAL A 396 8.06 6.50 -20.79
C VAL A 396 7.35 7.71 -21.38
N ARG A 397 7.67 8.05 -22.63
CA ARG A 397 7.00 9.14 -23.34
C ARG A 397 6.51 8.67 -24.69
N GLU A 398 5.44 9.30 -25.14
CA GLU A 398 4.90 9.06 -26.47
C GLU A 398 5.87 9.53 -27.58
N SER A 399 5.71 8.94 -28.76
CA SER A 399 6.48 9.39 -29.92
C SER A 399 6.06 10.80 -30.30
N ARG A 400 7.03 11.66 -30.63
CA ARG A 400 6.73 13.01 -31.10
C ARG A 400 6.03 12.93 -32.45
N VAL A 401 4.83 13.49 -32.55
CA VAL A 401 4.18 13.77 -33.82
C VAL A 401 4.70 15.10 -34.35
N SER A 402 4.98 15.18 -35.66
CA SER A 402 5.43 16.42 -36.32
C SER A 402 4.44 17.56 -36.08
N GLY A 403 4.90 18.68 -35.49
CA GLY A 403 4.04 19.82 -35.11
C GLY A 403 3.44 19.75 -33.70
N GLY A 404 3.74 18.70 -32.92
CA GLY A 404 3.34 18.56 -31.52
C GLY A 404 4.18 19.37 -30.52
N PRO A 405 3.84 19.30 -29.21
CA PRO A 405 4.57 20.00 -28.16
C PRO A 405 6.05 19.60 -28.11
N GLU A 406 6.93 20.52 -27.71
CA GLU A 406 8.39 20.30 -27.64
C GLU A 406 8.77 19.09 -26.79
N ARG A 407 7.98 18.74 -25.78
CA ARG A 407 8.12 17.50 -25.00
C ARG A 407 6.87 16.65 -25.15
N PRO A 408 6.99 15.40 -25.63
CA PRO A 408 5.86 14.49 -25.68
C PRO A 408 5.37 14.16 -24.26
N PRO A 409 4.06 13.88 -24.08
CA PRO A 409 3.50 13.57 -22.78
C PRO A 409 4.08 12.27 -22.19
N VAL A 410 4.04 12.18 -20.85
CA VAL A 410 4.42 10.98 -20.11
C VAL A 410 3.34 9.91 -20.29
N TYR A 411 3.78 8.66 -20.46
CA TYR A 411 2.92 7.50 -20.60
C TYR A 411 3.22 6.45 -19.50
N PRO A 412 2.19 5.93 -18.81
CA PRO A 412 0.86 6.53 -18.70
C PRO A 412 0.96 7.90 -17.99
N PRO A 413 -0.08 8.77 -18.02
CA PRO A 413 -0.05 10.08 -17.39
C PRO A 413 0.44 10.06 -15.94
N ALA A 414 0.04 9.03 -15.17
CA ALA A 414 0.48 8.84 -13.79
C ALA A 414 1.97 8.57 -13.59
N GLY A 415 2.72 8.22 -14.65
CA GLY A 415 4.14 7.83 -14.56
C GLY A 415 4.38 6.52 -13.80
N VAL A 416 3.32 5.74 -13.56
CA VAL A 416 3.33 4.47 -12.83
C VAL A 416 2.90 3.35 -13.77
N LEU A 417 3.57 2.20 -13.70
CA LEU A 417 3.26 1.03 -14.52
C LEU A 417 2.51 -0.03 -13.69
N PRO A 418 1.42 -0.62 -14.21
CA PRO A 418 0.70 -1.69 -13.51
C PRO A 418 1.56 -2.95 -13.38
N PHE A 419 1.32 -3.74 -12.34
CA PHE A 419 2.00 -5.01 -12.05
C PHE A 419 1.00 -6.03 -11.52
N ARG A 420 1.41 -7.30 -11.48
CA ARG A 420 0.55 -8.37 -10.96
C ARG A 420 0.25 -8.15 -9.47
N GLY A 421 -1.01 -7.89 -9.14
CA GLY A 421 -1.46 -7.57 -7.79
C GLY A 421 -1.59 -6.06 -7.50
N PHE A 422 -1.46 -5.17 -8.49
CA PHE A 422 -1.64 -3.73 -8.28
C PHE A 422 -3.03 -3.39 -7.70
N ALA A 423 -4.06 -4.12 -8.14
CA ALA A 423 -5.43 -3.90 -7.70
C ALA A 423 -5.63 -4.12 -6.18
N LEU A 424 -4.77 -4.93 -5.56
CA LEU A 424 -4.76 -5.17 -4.11
C LEU A 424 -4.44 -3.92 -3.30
N TYR A 425 -3.85 -2.88 -3.89
CA TYR A 425 -3.66 -1.61 -3.18
C TYR A 425 -4.93 -0.77 -3.05
N ALA A 426 -5.87 -0.91 -3.99
CA ALA A 426 -7.12 -0.17 -3.97
C ALA A 426 -8.23 -0.94 -3.25
N ALA A 427 -8.25 -2.28 -3.38
CA ALA A 427 -9.35 -3.11 -2.91
C ALA A 427 -9.70 -2.94 -1.41
N PRO A 428 -8.73 -2.88 -0.46
CA PRO A 428 -9.04 -2.66 0.96
C PRO A 428 -9.72 -1.31 1.24
N LEU A 429 -9.51 -0.30 0.39
CA LEU A 429 -10.08 1.04 0.59
C LEU A 429 -11.59 1.09 0.39
N ALA A 430 -12.16 0.10 -0.30
CA ALA A 430 -13.61 -0.06 -0.42
C ALA A 430 -14.31 -0.20 0.95
N TYR A 431 -13.58 -0.71 1.95
CA TYR A 431 -14.07 -0.85 3.34
C TYR A 431 -13.80 0.38 4.21
N VAL A 432 -13.00 1.33 3.74
CA VAL A 432 -12.62 2.53 4.51
C VAL A 432 -13.64 3.66 4.29
N HIS A 433 -14.09 3.85 3.04
CA HIS A 433 -14.95 4.97 2.69
C HIS A 433 -16.14 4.52 1.84
N SER A 434 -17.33 4.63 2.42
CA SER A 434 -18.59 4.10 1.86
C SER A 434 -19.50 5.18 1.24
N GLY A 435 -18.98 6.40 0.97
CA GLY A 435 -19.82 7.55 0.61
C GLY A 435 -19.52 8.20 -0.74
N SER A 436 -18.25 8.35 -1.12
CA SER A 436 -17.82 9.02 -2.37
C SER A 436 -16.58 8.34 -2.96
N LEU A 437 -16.66 7.93 -4.23
CA LEU A 437 -15.50 7.38 -4.94
C LEU A 437 -14.39 8.41 -5.14
N GLY A 438 -14.72 9.70 -5.32
CA GLY A 438 -13.71 10.75 -5.41
C GLY A 438 -12.86 10.87 -4.15
N ARG A 439 -13.46 10.73 -2.96
CA ARG A 439 -12.70 10.73 -1.70
C ARG A 439 -11.87 9.47 -1.52
N THR A 440 -12.42 8.31 -1.88
CA THR A 440 -11.66 7.05 -1.87
C THR A 440 -10.46 7.14 -2.81
N TYR A 441 -10.65 7.75 -3.98
CA TYR A 441 -9.58 8.03 -4.93
C TYR A 441 -8.50 8.94 -4.36
N THR A 442 -8.87 10.08 -3.77
CA THR A 442 -7.91 11.01 -3.17
C THR A 442 -7.11 10.35 -2.05
N LEU A 443 -7.76 9.50 -1.23
CA LEU A 443 -7.09 8.68 -0.23
C LEU A 443 -6.11 7.69 -0.85
N PHE A 444 -6.54 6.92 -1.85
CA PHE A 444 -5.71 5.95 -2.57
C PHE A 444 -4.46 6.60 -3.16
N ARG A 445 -4.65 7.68 -3.92
CA ARG A 445 -3.56 8.45 -4.52
C ARG A 445 -2.56 8.93 -3.49
N SER A 446 -3.03 9.45 -2.37
CA SER A 446 -2.17 9.96 -1.29
C SER A 446 -1.42 8.84 -0.56
N LEU A 447 -2.07 7.71 -0.32
CA LEU A 447 -1.43 6.53 0.27
C LEU A 447 -0.36 5.97 -0.67
N TYR A 448 -0.67 5.84 -1.96
CA TYR A 448 0.25 5.32 -2.95
C TYR A 448 1.48 6.21 -3.11
N THR A 449 1.26 7.50 -3.39
CA THR A 449 2.33 8.47 -3.68
C THR A 449 3.26 8.71 -2.49
N ARG A 450 2.84 8.45 -1.25
CA ARG A 450 3.67 8.65 -0.06
C ARG A 450 4.36 7.38 0.45
N HIS A 451 3.69 6.24 0.32
CA HIS A 451 4.14 4.99 0.93
C HIS A 451 4.31 3.88 -0.11
N LEU A 452 3.25 3.50 -0.82
CA LEU A 452 3.27 2.29 -1.65
C LEU A 452 4.19 2.42 -2.87
N CYS A 453 4.42 3.63 -3.39
CA CYS A 453 5.39 3.83 -4.48
C CYS A 453 6.82 3.41 -4.09
N CYS A 454 7.17 3.48 -2.80
CA CYS A 454 8.49 3.09 -2.32
C CYS A 454 8.70 1.57 -2.36
N LEU A 455 7.62 0.78 -2.30
CA LEU A 455 7.63 -0.69 -2.43
C LEU A 455 7.99 -1.18 -3.84
N HIS A 456 8.05 -0.29 -4.82
CA HIS A 456 8.42 -0.59 -6.21
C HIS A 456 9.66 0.15 -6.67
N THR A 457 10.31 0.89 -5.77
CA THR A 457 11.46 1.72 -6.09
C THR A 457 12.76 1.02 -5.71
N LEU A 458 13.66 0.84 -6.67
CA LEU A 458 15.07 0.57 -6.40
C LEU A 458 15.77 1.90 -6.05
N GLY A 459 15.52 2.40 -4.82
CA GLY A 459 15.93 3.71 -4.28
C GLY A 459 17.45 3.88 -4.21
N THR A 460 18.03 4.93 -3.62
CA THR A 460 19.51 5.01 -3.49
C THR A 460 19.95 4.40 -2.17
N PRO A 461 21.16 3.80 -2.10
CA PRO A 461 21.66 3.29 -0.85
C PRO A 461 21.70 4.42 0.19
N PRO A 462 21.32 4.14 1.44
CA PRO A 462 21.32 5.14 2.50
C PRO A 462 22.75 5.65 2.71
N HIS A 463 22.94 6.97 2.62
CA HIS A 463 24.21 7.58 2.98
C HIS A 463 24.48 7.34 4.49
N PRO A 464 25.70 6.98 4.92
CA PRO A 464 26.00 6.61 6.31
C PRO A 464 25.67 7.70 7.35
N THR A 465 25.47 8.95 6.92
CA THR A 465 25.07 10.08 7.79
C THR A 465 23.59 10.49 7.67
N GLN A 466 22.82 9.92 6.73
CA GLN A 466 21.40 10.20 6.58
C GLN A 466 20.56 9.10 7.22
N ARG A 467 19.83 9.44 8.28
CA ARG A 467 18.78 8.59 8.88
C ARG A 467 17.53 8.42 8.00
N GLY A 468 17.55 8.89 6.75
CA GLY A 468 16.34 9.10 5.91
C GLY A 468 16.09 8.09 4.80
N GLY A 469 16.84 6.98 4.71
CA GLY A 469 16.72 6.00 3.62
C GLY A 469 15.88 4.75 3.93
N GLN A 470 15.21 4.67 5.09
CA GLN A 470 14.66 3.40 5.61
C GLN A 470 13.34 2.92 4.98
N GLY A 471 13.02 3.33 3.75
CA GLY A 471 11.72 3.07 3.13
C GLY A 471 11.75 2.55 1.70
N ASP A 472 12.91 2.50 1.03
CA ASP A 472 13.00 1.95 -0.32
C ASP A 472 13.14 0.43 -0.31
N LEU A 473 12.66 -0.21 -1.37
CA LEU A 473 12.48 -1.66 -1.41
C LEU A 473 13.73 -2.46 -1.04
N PRO A 474 14.94 -2.16 -1.56
CA PRO A 474 16.13 -2.94 -1.17
C PRO A 474 16.51 -2.78 0.30
N SER A 475 16.28 -1.61 0.91
CA SER A 475 16.49 -1.42 2.35
C SER A 475 15.46 -2.19 3.17
N LEU A 476 14.20 -2.27 2.73
CA LEU A 476 13.18 -3.12 3.36
C LEU A 476 13.59 -4.60 3.32
N CYS A 477 14.08 -5.07 2.17
CA CYS A 477 14.54 -6.45 1.99
C CYS A 477 15.75 -6.78 2.87
N ALA A 478 16.75 -5.89 2.93
CA ALA A 478 17.90 -6.07 3.81
C ALA A 478 17.52 -6.00 5.30
N ALA A 479 16.56 -5.13 5.66
CA ALA A 479 16.02 -5.05 7.00
C ALA A 479 15.29 -6.35 7.39
N PHE A 480 14.51 -6.94 6.48
CA PHE A 480 13.85 -8.23 6.72
C PHE A 480 14.86 -9.32 7.12
N GLU A 481 15.92 -9.50 6.32
CA GLU A 481 16.93 -10.53 6.59
C GLU A 481 17.71 -10.26 7.88
N SER A 482 18.09 -9.00 8.11
CA SER A 482 18.81 -8.60 9.32
C SER A 482 17.97 -8.82 10.58
N LEU A 483 16.70 -8.43 10.54
CA LEU A 483 15.77 -8.57 11.66
C LEU A 483 15.38 -10.03 11.90
N LEU A 484 15.28 -10.86 10.85
CA LEU A 484 15.04 -12.29 11.01
C LEU A 484 16.21 -12.96 11.73
N VAL A 485 17.45 -12.65 11.35
CA VAL A 485 18.65 -13.16 12.04
C VAL A 485 18.75 -12.63 13.47
N GLU A 486 18.45 -11.35 13.70
CA GLU A 486 18.44 -10.76 15.05
C GLU A 486 17.37 -11.41 15.94
N ARG A 487 16.19 -11.71 15.39
CA ARG A 487 15.07 -12.30 16.13
C ARG A 487 15.26 -13.79 16.36
N ASP A 488 15.72 -14.52 15.34
CA ASP A 488 15.72 -15.98 15.33
C ASP A 488 16.83 -16.55 14.42
N ALA A 489 18.07 -16.47 14.89
CA ALA A 489 19.23 -16.97 14.16
C ALA A 489 19.17 -18.49 13.85
N GLU A 490 18.56 -19.28 14.74
CA GLU A 490 18.40 -20.73 14.55
C GLU A 490 17.45 -21.01 13.38
N LEU A 491 16.28 -20.36 13.36
CA LEU A 491 15.34 -20.47 12.25
C LEU A 491 15.96 -19.98 10.94
N ALA A 492 16.63 -18.82 10.96
CA ALA A 492 17.29 -18.28 9.77
C ALA A 492 18.32 -19.27 9.21
N TYR A 493 19.16 -19.84 10.07
CA TYR A 493 20.16 -20.83 9.68
C TYR A 493 19.52 -22.10 9.11
N HIS A 494 18.50 -22.65 9.79
CA HIS A 494 17.77 -23.84 9.32
C HIS A 494 17.20 -23.64 7.92
N LEU A 495 16.50 -22.53 7.68
CA LEU A 495 15.95 -22.20 6.37
C LEU A 495 17.05 -22.15 5.29
N CYS A 496 18.21 -21.59 5.60
CA CYS A 496 19.34 -21.59 4.67
C CYS A 496 19.88 -22.99 4.37
N GLU A 497 20.02 -23.86 5.38
CA GLU A 497 20.52 -25.23 5.22
C GLU A 497 19.63 -26.06 4.29
N ILE A 498 18.31 -25.89 4.39
CA ILE A 498 17.34 -26.57 3.50
C ILE A 498 17.13 -25.84 2.15
N GLY A 499 17.94 -24.82 1.86
CA GLY A 499 17.94 -24.09 0.57
C GLY A 499 16.77 -23.11 0.40
N VAL A 500 16.15 -22.67 1.49
CA VAL A 500 15.07 -21.67 1.47
C VAL A 500 15.65 -20.26 1.62
N THR A 501 15.36 -19.42 0.62
CA THR A 501 15.56 -17.98 0.75
C THR A 501 14.32 -17.33 1.35
N ALA A 502 14.32 -17.10 2.67
CA ALA A 502 13.17 -16.53 3.40
C ALA A 502 12.63 -15.24 2.76
N LEU A 503 13.53 -14.38 2.26
CA LEU A 503 13.15 -13.15 1.57
C LEU A 503 12.27 -13.42 0.35
N THR A 504 12.53 -14.47 -0.43
CA THR A 504 11.72 -14.77 -1.64
C THR A 504 10.28 -15.17 -1.30
N ILE A 505 10.05 -15.72 -0.11
CA ILE A 505 8.71 -16.06 0.39
C ILE A 505 8.03 -14.80 0.95
N ALA A 506 8.75 -13.98 1.71
CA ALA A 506 8.21 -12.75 2.28
C ALA A 506 8.01 -11.63 1.25
N PHE A 507 8.71 -11.69 0.11
CA PHE A 507 8.77 -10.60 -0.87
C PHE A 507 7.38 -10.17 -1.36
N PRO A 508 6.48 -11.09 -1.79
CA PRO A 508 5.14 -10.72 -2.20
C PRO A 508 4.35 -10.02 -1.08
N TRP A 509 4.50 -10.45 0.18
CA TRP A 509 3.86 -9.79 1.32
C TRP A 509 4.37 -8.36 1.51
N ILE A 510 5.69 -8.16 1.39
CA ILE A 510 6.31 -6.84 1.52
C ILE A 510 5.81 -5.91 0.42
N VAL A 511 5.88 -6.33 -0.85
CA VAL A 511 5.52 -5.45 -1.97
C VAL A 511 4.03 -5.20 -2.04
N THR A 512 3.17 -6.12 -1.61
CA THR A 512 1.71 -5.89 -1.55
C THR A 512 1.25 -5.23 -0.25
N ALA A 513 2.18 -4.96 0.68
CA ALA A 513 1.88 -4.54 2.04
C ALA A 513 0.81 -5.43 2.71
N PHE A 514 0.93 -6.74 2.51
CA PHE A 514 0.04 -7.82 2.97
C PHE A 514 -1.38 -7.85 2.38
N SER A 515 -1.73 -6.92 1.50
CA SER A 515 -3.03 -6.97 0.85
C SER A 515 -3.14 -8.21 -0.05
N GLY A 516 -4.24 -8.94 0.05
CA GLY A 516 -4.45 -10.24 -0.63
C GLY A 516 -3.87 -11.45 0.12
N TYR A 517 -3.24 -11.24 1.27
CA TYR A 517 -2.72 -12.33 2.13
C TYR A 517 -3.35 -12.36 3.52
N LEU A 518 -3.81 -11.21 4.02
CA LEU A 518 -4.49 -11.09 5.31
C LEU A 518 -5.95 -10.73 5.10
N GLU A 519 -6.77 -11.02 6.12
CA GLU A 519 -8.11 -10.46 6.27
C GLU A 519 -8.10 -8.93 6.16
N VAL A 520 -9.15 -8.36 5.53
CA VAL A 520 -9.20 -6.93 5.22
C VAL A 520 -8.99 -6.05 6.45
N ASN A 521 -9.59 -6.44 7.58
CA ASN A 521 -9.45 -5.70 8.84
C ASN A 521 -8.00 -5.68 9.34
N GLU A 522 -7.27 -6.78 9.19
CA GLU A 522 -5.86 -6.89 9.57
C GLU A 522 -4.97 -6.05 8.64
N VAL A 523 -5.27 -6.02 7.34
CA VAL A 523 -4.61 -5.11 6.39
C VAL A 523 -4.82 -3.65 6.79
N LEU A 524 -6.05 -3.25 7.14
CA LEU A 524 -6.35 -1.88 7.56
C LEU A 524 -5.68 -1.51 8.88
N LEU A 525 -5.57 -2.46 9.83
CA LEU A 525 -4.82 -2.26 11.06
C LEU A 525 -3.33 -2.05 10.78
N LEU A 526 -2.74 -2.81 9.87
CA LEU A 526 -1.36 -2.62 9.43
C LEU A 526 -1.18 -1.23 8.81
N TRP A 527 -2.08 -0.85 7.89
CA TRP A 527 -1.99 0.41 7.15
C TRP A 527 -2.23 1.65 8.03
N ASP A 528 -3.05 1.55 9.08
CA ASP A 528 -3.12 2.59 10.13
C ASP A 528 -1.72 2.92 10.65
N ARG A 529 -0.89 1.90 10.94
CA ARG A 529 0.46 2.08 11.47
C ARG A 529 1.45 2.53 10.40
N VAL A 530 1.33 2.05 9.17
CA VAL A 530 2.12 2.56 8.03
C VAL A 530 1.93 4.08 7.89
N ILE A 531 0.69 4.55 7.93
CA ILE A 531 0.37 5.99 7.83
C ILE A 531 0.79 6.73 9.11
N GLY A 532 0.55 6.15 10.29
CA GLY A 532 0.81 6.78 11.58
C GLY A 532 2.28 7.01 11.93
N TYR A 533 3.17 6.16 11.40
CA TYR A 533 4.62 6.29 11.56
C TYR A 533 5.34 6.96 10.39
N GLU A 534 4.61 7.29 9.32
CA GLU A 534 5.09 8.04 8.15
C GLU A 534 6.38 7.44 7.53
N ASP A 535 7.55 8.01 7.83
CA ASP A 535 8.83 7.66 7.19
C ASP A 535 9.32 6.26 7.54
N ILE A 536 9.09 5.81 8.78
CA ILE A 536 9.42 4.45 9.21
C ILE A 536 8.23 3.50 9.09
N GLY A 537 7.08 3.99 8.59
CA GLY A 537 5.84 3.23 8.54
C GLY A 537 5.96 1.91 7.78
N LEU A 538 6.70 1.87 6.67
CA LEU A 538 6.93 0.63 5.92
C LEU A 538 7.74 -0.42 6.69
N MET A 539 8.46 -0.03 7.76
CA MET A 539 9.11 -1.01 8.65
C MET A 539 8.08 -1.88 9.38
N THR A 540 6.83 -1.43 9.59
CA THR A 540 5.82 -2.29 10.23
C THR A 540 5.47 -3.49 9.34
N VAL A 541 5.51 -3.31 8.01
CA VAL A 541 5.33 -4.42 7.05
C VAL A 541 6.47 -5.44 7.22
N VAL A 542 7.71 -4.96 7.30
CA VAL A 542 8.89 -5.83 7.49
C VAL A 542 8.85 -6.57 8.83
N VAL A 543 8.54 -5.85 9.91
CA VAL A 543 8.42 -6.43 11.27
C VAL A 543 7.33 -7.49 11.30
N LEU A 544 6.19 -7.27 10.63
CA LEU A 544 5.13 -8.27 10.55
C LEU A 544 5.61 -9.53 9.82
N ALA A 545 6.31 -9.38 8.69
CA ALA A 545 6.86 -10.53 7.97
C ALA A 545 7.82 -11.35 8.85
N VAL A 546 8.75 -10.70 9.56
CA VAL A 546 9.64 -11.39 10.52
C VAL A 546 8.83 -12.04 11.65
N GLY A 547 7.81 -11.35 12.16
CA GLY A 547 6.91 -11.86 13.18
C GLY A 547 6.19 -13.15 12.76
N ILE A 548 5.77 -13.28 11.50
CA ILE A 548 5.12 -14.49 10.96
C ILE A 548 6.09 -15.67 10.94
N PHE A 549 7.33 -15.47 10.46
CA PHE A 549 8.35 -16.51 10.47
C PHE A 549 8.65 -16.98 11.90
N HIS A 550 8.86 -16.04 12.82
CA HIS A 550 9.14 -16.37 14.20
C HIS A 550 7.94 -17.01 14.91
N PHE A 551 6.72 -16.59 14.60
CA PHE A 551 5.49 -17.18 15.15
C PHE A 551 5.31 -18.64 14.73
N ARG A 552 5.68 -19.01 13.49
CA ARG A 552 5.63 -20.39 12.99
C ARG A 552 6.94 -21.16 13.18
N ARG A 553 7.86 -20.67 14.03
CA ARG A 553 9.20 -21.25 14.23
C ARG A 553 9.18 -22.76 14.45
N ASP A 554 8.37 -23.24 15.40
CA ASP A 554 8.39 -24.66 15.80
C ASP A 554 7.99 -25.60 14.65
N ASP A 555 7.11 -25.14 13.75
CA ASP A 555 6.69 -25.91 12.58
C ASP A 555 7.72 -25.78 11.45
N LEU A 556 8.26 -24.59 11.24
CA LEU A 556 9.29 -24.33 10.23
C LEU A 556 10.60 -25.07 10.50
N LEU A 557 11.00 -25.20 11.77
CA LEU A 557 12.17 -25.99 12.17
C LEU A 557 12.00 -27.49 11.93
N ARG A 558 10.76 -27.98 11.78
CA ARG A 558 10.47 -29.38 11.45
C ARG A 558 10.44 -29.64 9.94
N CYS A 559 10.36 -28.59 9.12
CA CYS A 559 10.39 -28.75 7.66
C CYS A 559 11.78 -29.20 7.20
N GLU A 560 11.82 -30.17 6.30
CA GLU A 560 13.06 -30.68 5.69
C GLU A 560 13.28 -30.14 4.28
N THR A 561 12.22 -29.62 3.64
CA THR A 561 12.25 -29.19 2.25
C THR A 561 11.70 -27.79 2.03
N SER A 562 12.16 -27.13 0.96
CA SER A 562 11.63 -25.82 0.56
C SER A 562 10.15 -25.83 0.17
N ALA A 563 9.60 -26.99 -0.22
CA ALA A 563 8.19 -27.13 -0.55
C ALA A 563 7.32 -27.08 0.72
N GLU A 564 7.71 -27.82 1.76
CA GLU A 564 7.02 -27.82 3.06
C GLU A 564 6.99 -26.43 3.69
N VAL A 565 8.10 -25.69 3.62
CA VAL A 565 8.13 -24.31 4.13
C VAL A 565 7.18 -23.40 3.36
N ARG A 566 7.08 -23.56 2.03
CA ARG A 566 6.13 -22.75 1.23
C ARG A 566 4.69 -23.12 1.56
N GLU A 567 4.36 -24.40 1.67
CA GLU A 567 3.02 -24.86 2.06
C GLU A 567 2.66 -24.35 3.46
N MET A 568 3.60 -24.42 4.41
CA MET A 568 3.42 -23.91 5.77
C MET A 568 3.26 -22.39 5.82
N LEU A 569 3.65 -21.64 4.80
CA LEU A 569 3.53 -20.18 4.75
C LEU A 569 2.58 -19.68 3.64
N GLU A 570 1.88 -20.59 2.97
CA GLU A 570 0.98 -20.23 1.86
C GLU A 570 -0.24 -19.49 2.37
N ASP A 571 -0.86 -20.01 3.43
CA ASP A 571 -2.02 -19.39 4.08
C ASP A 571 -1.63 -18.73 5.41
N ILE A 572 -1.71 -17.40 5.41
CA ILE A 572 -1.49 -16.55 6.58
C ILE A 572 -2.72 -15.67 6.90
N SER A 573 -3.89 -16.01 6.34
CA SER A 573 -5.12 -15.20 6.46
C SER A 573 -5.57 -15.00 7.92
N ASP A 574 -5.39 -16.01 8.77
CA ASP A 574 -5.76 -16.01 10.19
C ASP A 574 -4.77 -15.25 11.11
N VAL A 575 -3.71 -14.64 10.55
CA VAL A 575 -2.70 -13.93 11.34
C VAL A 575 -3.24 -12.61 11.90
N LEU A 576 -3.04 -12.41 13.21
CA LEU A 576 -3.32 -11.14 13.88
C LEU A 576 -2.10 -10.21 13.84
N VAL A 577 -2.24 -9.07 13.19
CA VAL A 577 -1.14 -8.14 12.88
C VAL A 577 -0.51 -7.57 14.14
N VAL A 578 -1.29 -6.94 15.00
CA VAL A 578 -0.72 -6.22 16.17
C VAL A 578 -0.09 -7.17 17.18
N PRO A 579 -0.68 -8.32 17.52
CA PRO A 579 0.00 -9.32 18.36
C PRO A 579 1.33 -9.78 17.78
N LEU A 580 1.45 -9.97 16.46
CA LEU A 580 2.74 -10.35 15.86
C LEU A 580 3.75 -9.22 15.81
N LEU A 581 3.32 -7.97 15.56
CA LEU A 581 4.20 -6.81 15.70
C LEU A 581 4.75 -6.72 17.14
N GLN A 582 3.88 -6.95 18.13
CA GLN A 582 4.23 -6.98 19.54
C GLN A 582 5.20 -8.13 19.88
N LEU A 583 4.92 -9.34 19.39
CA LEU A 583 5.76 -10.51 19.54
C LEU A 583 7.17 -10.21 19.02
N CYS A 584 7.28 -9.76 17.77
CA CYS A 584 8.57 -9.49 17.15
C CYS A 584 9.37 -8.39 17.85
N LEU A 585 8.72 -7.31 18.30
CA LEU A 585 9.42 -6.14 18.83
C LEU A 585 9.66 -6.19 20.35
N PHE A 586 8.78 -6.80 21.14
CA PHE A 586 8.77 -6.63 22.60
C PHE A 586 8.89 -7.92 23.39
N THR A 587 8.74 -9.09 22.78
CA THR A 587 9.00 -10.35 23.48
C THR A 587 10.48 -10.70 23.37
N ALA A 588 11.03 -11.34 24.41
CA ALA A 588 12.43 -11.74 24.45
C ALA A 588 12.66 -12.91 23.50
#